data_AF-A0A7Y1AV02-F1
#
_entry.id   AF-A0A7Y1AV02-F1
#
_cell.length_a   1.000
_cell.length_b   1.000
_cell.length_c   1.000
_cell.angle_alpha   90.00
_cell.angle_beta   90.00
_cell.angle_gamma   90.00
#
_symmetry.space_group_name_H-M   'P 1'
#
loop_
_entity.id
_entity.type
_entity.pdbx_description
1 polymer ?
#
loop_
_entity_poly.entity_id
_entity_poly.type
_entity_poly.pdbx_seq_one_letter_code
_entity_poly.pdbx_strand_id
1 'polypeptide(L)' 'FSQHSGMVIVCDGTDEAAERIARVLHNDPATGVMRHADAGYDIAIDCANEQGLNLPMING' A
#
# COMPACT_ATOMS: atom_id res chain seq x y z
N PHE A 1 17.97 -8.81 15.80
CA PHE A 1 16.69 -8.36 16.41
C PHE A 1 15.88 -7.61 15.35
N SER A 2 14.55 -7.63 15.41
CA SER A 2 13.65 -7.06 14.40
C SER A 2 12.33 -6.57 15.01
N GLN A 3 11.65 -5.65 14.32
CA GLN A 3 10.24 -5.29 14.53
C GLN A 3 9.51 -5.48 13.20
N HIS A 4 8.27 -5.99 13.24
CA HIS A 4 7.44 -6.23 12.06
C HIS A 4 5.95 -6.18 12.44
N SER A 5 5.07 -5.98 11.46
CA SER A 5 3.62 -5.95 11.59
C SER A 5 2.97 -7.07 10.75
N GLY A 6 1.73 -7.42 11.10
CA GLY A 6 0.90 -8.37 10.34
C GLY A 6 -0.56 -7.92 10.35
N MET A 7 -1.32 -8.33 9.33
CA MET A 7 -2.73 -7.98 9.17
C MET A 7 -3.51 -9.18 8.63
N VAL A 8 -4.82 -9.20 8.91
CA VAL A 8 -5.78 -10.17 8.36
C VAL A 8 -7.07 -9.42 8.07
N ILE A 9 -7.75 -9.77 6.99
CA ILE A 9 -9.08 -9.28 6.66
C ILE A 9 -9.97 -10.44 6.18
N VAL A 10 -11.26 -10.41 6.55
CA VAL A 10 -12.22 -11.47 6.23
C VAL A 10 -13.11 -11.03 5.07
N CYS A 11 -13.27 -11.91 4.09
CA CYS A 11 -14.21 -11.76 2.98
C CYS A 11 -15.51 -12.51 3.28
N ASP A 12 -16.38 -11.91 4.09
CA ASP A 12 -17.66 -12.52 4.53
C ASP A 12 -18.84 -12.31 3.56
N GLY A 13 -18.62 -11.60 2.45
CA GLY A 13 -19.62 -11.33 1.42
C GLY A 13 -20.50 -10.10 1.66
N THR A 14 -20.25 -9.35 2.75
CA THR A 14 -20.97 -8.10 3.03
C THR A 14 -20.41 -6.91 2.23
N ASP A 15 -21.26 -5.91 1.96
CA ASP A 15 -20.84 -4.66 1.31
C ASP A 15 -19.84 -3.89 2.20
N GLU A 16 -20.03 -3.93 3.52
CA GLU A 16 -19.09 -3.32 4.46
C GLU A 16 -17.72 -3.99 4.39
N ALA A 17 -17.66 -5.31 4.17
CA ALA A 17 -16.39 -6.00 3.97
C ALA A 17 -15.75 -5.60 2.64
N ALA A 18 -16.53 -5.46 1.57
CA ALA A 18 -16.02 -5.01 0.27
C ALA A 18 -15.33 -3.63 0.38
N GLU A 19 -15.93 -2.68 1.09
CA GLU A 19 -15.32 -1.36 1.35
C GLU A 19 -14.01 -1.43 2.14
N ARG A 20 -13.94 -2.31 3.14
CA ARG A 20 -12.72 -2.52 3.94
C ARG A 20 -11.64 -3.18 3.09
N ILE A 21 -11.99 -4.22 2.33
CA ILE A 21 -11.07 -4.98 1.48
C ILE A 21 -10.44 -4.08 0.43
N ALA A 22 -11.23 -3.25 -0.26
CA ALA A 22 -10.73 -2.34 -1.29
C ALA A 22 -9.63 -1.41 -0.74
N ARG A 23 -9.83 -0.87 0.47
CA ARG A 23 -8.83 0.01 1.12
C ARG A 23 -7.65 -0.76 1.67
N VAL A 24 -7.91 -1.86 2.38
CA VAL A 24 -6.88 -2.62 3.10
C VAL A 24 -5.92 -3.31 2.13
N LEU A 25 -6.44 -3.95 1.08
CA LEU A 25 -5.61 -4.62 0.08
C LEU A 25 -4.93 -3.66 -0.91
N HIS A 26 -5.33 -2.38 -0.94
CA HIS A 26 -4.57 -1.34 -1.62
C HIS A 26 -3.47 -0.78 -0.70
N ASN A 27 -3.84 -0.37 0.52
CA ASN A 27 -2.94 0.35 1.43
C ASN A 27 -1.80 -0.52 1.95
N ASP A 28 -2.06 -1.79 2.31
CA ASP A 28 -1.04 -2.67 2.89
C ASP A 28 0.17 -2.85 1.93
N PRO A 29 0.00 -3.30 0.68
CA PRO A 29 1.12 -3.35 -0.26
C PRO A 29 1.63 -1.96 -0.68
N ALA A 30 0.76 -0.94 -0.75
CA ALA A 30 1.18 0.43 -1.08
C ALA A 30 2.18 0.99 -0.06
N THR A 31 2.08 0.64 1.23
CA THR A 31 3.10 1.03 2.22
C THR A 31 4.46 0.39 1.94
N GLY A 32 4.48 -0.82 1.36
CA GLY A 32 5.70 -1.45 0.87
C GLY A 32 6.31 -0.70 -0.30
N VAL A 33 5.50 -0.30 -1.28
CA VAL A 33 5.94 0.53 -2.42
C VAL A 33 6.44 1.89 -1.93
N MET A 34 5.65 2.58 -1.11
CA MET A 34 6.03 3.84 -0.45
C MET A 34 7.39 3.73 0.23
N ARG A 35 7.61 2.70 1.05
CA ARG A 35 8.86 2.50 1.78
C ARG A 35 10.06 2.35 0.84
N HIS A 36 9.92 1.60 -0.25
CA HIS A 36 11.02 1.41 -1.20
C HIS A 36 11.22 2.65 -2.09
N ALA A 37 10.15 3.36 -2.44
CA ALA A 37 10.25 4.62 -3.16
C ALA A 37 10.97 5.69 -2.32
N ASP A 38 10.64 5.80 -1.03
CA ASP A 38 11.32 6.68 -0.06
C ASP A 38 12.81 6.33 0.10
N ALA A 39 13.16 5.04 0.01
CA ALA A 39 14.56 4.60 -0.01
C ALA A 39 15.29 4.84 -1.35
N GLY A 40 14.62 5.40 -2.37
CA GLY A 40 15.20 5.80 -3.65
C GLY A 40 15.26 4.69 -4.72
N TYR A 41 14.44 3.65 -4.62
CA TYR A 41 14.38 2.60 -5.64
C TYR A 41 13.53 3.05 -6.83
N ASP A 42 14.14 3.22 -8.01
CA ASP A 42 13.46 3.65 -9.24
C ASP A 42 12.24 2.78 -9.57
N ILE A 43 12.38 1.46 -9.50
CA ILE A 43 11.28 0.52 -9.76
C ILE A 43 10.06 0.72 -8.84
N ALA A 44 10.27 1.23 -7.62
CA ALA A 44 9.21 1.50 -6.67
C ALA A 44 8.58 2.87 -6.91
N ILE A 45 9.37 3.86 -7.35
CA ILE A 45 8.88 5.17 -7.80
C ILE A 45 8.01 4.98 -9.05
N ASP A 46 8.45 4.17 -10.00
CA ASP A 46 7.68 3.83 -11.20
C ASP A 46 6.36 3.16 -10.83
N CYS A 47 6.40 2.15 -9.96
CA CYS A 47 5.20 1.49 -9.45
C CYS A 47 4.25 2.46 -8.74
N ALA A 48 4.77 3.40 -7.93
CA ALA A 48 3.97 4.41 -7.26
C ALA A 48 3.24 5.32 -8.26
N ASN A 49 3.90 5.71 -9.35
CA ASN A 49 3.32 6.52 -10.41
C ASN A 49 2.28 5.73 -11.22
N GLU A 50 2.57 4.49 -11.61
CA GLU A 50 1.65 3.62 -12.36
C GLU A 50 0.36 3.33 -11.60
N GLN A 51 0.46 3.14 -10.28
CA GLN A 51 -0.69 2.84 -9.40
C GLN A 51 -1.35 4.11 -8.83
N GLY A 52 -0.86 5.30 -9.18
CA GLY A 52 -1.42 6.57 -8.72
C GLY A 52 -1.36 6.77 -7.19
N LEU A 53 -0.30 6.29 -6.53
CA LEU A 53 -0.12 6.47 -5.09
C LEU A 53 0.15 7.94 -4.77
N ASN A 54 -0.49 8.48 -3.74
CA ASN A 54 -0.24 9.85 -3.27
C ASN A 54 0.95 9.88 -2.29
N LEU A 55 2.14 10.20 -2.79
CA LEU A 55 3.40 10.27 -2.03
C LEU A 55 3.96 11.72 -2.06
N PRO A 56 3.63 12.58 -1.08
CA PRO A 56 3.86 14.03 -1.17
C PRO A 56 5.30 14.47 -1.43
N MET A 57 6.29 13.67 -1.03
CA MET A 57 7.71 14.00 -1.24
C MET A 57 8.27 13.48 -2.58
N ILE A 58 7.48 12.72 -3.34
CA ILE A 58 7.90 12.06 -4.58
C ILE A 58 7.08 12.57 -5.78
N ASN A 59 5.76 12.64 -5.65
CA ASN A 59 4.84 13.03 -6.73
C ASN A 59 3.78 14.07 -6.31
N GLY A 60 4.02 14.76 -5.20
CA GLY A 60 3.21 15.89 -4.71
C GLY A 60 3.69 17.26 -5.15
#